data_AF-A0A9E3FCG7-F1
#
_entry.id   AF-A0A9E3FCG7-F1
#
_cell.length_a   1.000
_cell.length_b   1.000
_cell.length_c   1.000
_cell.angle_alpha   90.00
_cell.angle_beta   90.00
_cell.angle_gamma   90.00
#
_symmetry.space_group_name_H-M   'P 1'
#
loop_
_entity.id
_entity.type
_entity.pdbx_description
1 polymer ?
#
loop_
_entity_poly.entity_id
_entity_poly.type
_entity_poly.pdbx_seq_one_letter_code
_entity_poly.pdbx_strand_id
1 'polypeptide(L)'
;MKRLIGGVAALLTVAALAGCGGSAKAAAPTKLAGQFGITPGHCTTPRAKPTGSYFVAISAAAGHALQNRAGGCANPSYTPLAAGTDGGLITGEFQPQPAKVFDANRNSRAVRLFAPVRFGHYRLGFATSARDEQHAPAGAPAYPPPAAIVTGDTLSVDLRSLVLTYAGRSNSSCRASFGVGCFNLGSKNATGTYDATTHRYVIDWFSGAAFTPNGDSMEFHLEGTFTAGSNQT
;
A
#
# COMPACT_ATOMS: atom_id res chain seq x y z
N MET A 1 -77.48 -51.02 -8.07
CA MET A 1 -76.88 -51.84 -6.99
C MET A 1 -75.38 -51.56 -6.93
N LYS A 2 -74.84 -51.35 -5.71
CA LYS A 2 -73.41 -51.17 -5.34
C LYS A 2 -72.76 -49.85 -5.78
N ARG A 3 -71.96 -49.12 -4.99
CA ARG A 3 -71.57 -49.11 -3.55
C ARG A 3 -70.86 -47.76 -3.33
N LEU A 4 -71.00 -47.17 -2.13
CA LEU A 4 -70.19 -46.05 -1.64
C LEU A 4 -68.68 -46.37 -1.62
N ILE A 5 -67.83 -45.34 -1.70
CA ILE A 5 -66.59 -45.00 -0.93
C ILE A 5 -66.16 -43.63 -1.53
N GLY A 6 -66.00 -42.48 -0.85
CA GLY A 6 -65.57 -42.22 0.52
C GLY A 6 -64.08 -41.85 0.52
N GLY A 7 -63.71 -40.59 0.24
CA GLY A 7 -62.31 -40.14 0.19
C GLY A 7 -62.15 -38.68 0.60
N VAL A 8 -61.61 -38.48 1.80
CA VAL A 8 -61.39 -37.20 2.51
C VAL A 8 -60.26 -36.41 1.85
N ALA A 9 -60.53 -35.14 1.49
CA ALA A 9 -59.50 -34.19 1.04
C ALA A 9 -58.86 -33.51 2.25
N ALA A 10 -57.60 -33.83 2.55
CA ALA A 10 -56.80 -33.09 3.52
C ALA A 10 -56.19 -31.86 2.84
N LEU A 11 -56.68 -30.66 3.18
CA LEU A 11 -56.00 -29.41 2.85
C LEU A 11 -54.72 -29.31 3.69
N LEU A 12 -53.55 -29.40 3.06
CA LEU A 12 -52.30 -28.89 3.63
C LEU A 12 -52.29 -27.37 3.48
N THR A 13 -52.44 -26.65 4.59
CA THR A 13 -52.12 -25.23 4.71
C THR A 13 -50.60 -25.08 4.79
N VAL A 14 -49.98 -24.67 3.69
CA VAL A 14 -48.58 -24.21 3.68
C VAL A 14 -48.57 -22.79 4.25
N ALA A 15 -48.08 -22.63 5.48
CA ALA A 15 -47.80 -21.33 6.07
C ALA A 15 -46.61 -20.70 5.32
N ALA A 16 -46.90 -19.67 4.51
CA ALA A 16 -45.88 -18.83 3.91
C ALA A 16 -45.21 -17.98 5.01
N LEU A 17 -44.01 -18.40 5.44
CA LEU A 17 -43.09 -17.53 6.18
C LEU A 17 -42.59 -16.46 5.21
N ALA A 18 -43.23 -15.29 5.22
CA ALA A 18 -42.72 -14.08 4.60
C ALA A 18 -41.45 -13.63 5.35
N GLY A 19 -40.32 -14.25 4.98
CA GLY A 19 -39.00 -13.78 5.39
C GLY A 19 -38.77 -12.39 4.82
N CYS A 20 -38.68 -11.39 5.69
CA CYS A 20 -38.15 -10.06 5.37
C CYS A 20 -36.66 -10.19 5.01
N GLY A 21 -36.37 -10.66 3.80
CA GLY A 21 -35.04 -10.64 3.20
C GLY A 21 -34.73 -9.22 2.73
N GLY A 22 -34.40 -8.33 3.67
CA GLY A 22 -33.80 -7.06 3.34
C GLY A 22 -32.39 -7.31 2.81
N SER A 23 -32.25 -7.40 1.49
CA SER A 23 -30.93 -7.38 0.85
C SER A 23 -30.25 -6.07 1.21
N ALA A 24 -29.26 -6.12 2.10
CA ALA A 24 -28.42 -4.97 2.41
C ALA A 24 -27.83 -4.44 1.09
N LYS A 25 -28.18 -3.21 0.73
CA LYS A 25 -27.66 -2.56 -0.48
C LYS A 25 -26.14 -2.51 -0.35
N ALA A 26 -25.44 -3.17 -1.27
CA ALA A 26 -23.98 -3.11 -1.32
C ALA A 26 -23.54 -1.64 -1.37
N ALA A 27 -22.57 -1.28 -0.53
CA ALA A 27 -22.04 0.07 -0.49
C ALA A 27 -21.48 0.45 -1.87
N ALA A 28 -21.81 1.65 -2.34
CA ALA A 28 -21.30 2.13 -3.62
C ALA A 28 -19.81 2.50 -3.48
N PRO A 29 -18.95 2.15 -4.45
CA PRO A 29 -17.55 2.56 -4.43
C PRO A 29 -17.42 4.08 -4.48
N THR A 30 -16.59 4.65 -3.59
CA THR A 30 -16.30 6.08 -3.51
C THR A 30 -14.81 6.32 -3.73
N LYS A 31 -14.45 7.26 -4.63
CA LYS A 31 -13.05 7.62 -4.88
C LYS A 31 -12.55 8.56 -3.79
N LEU A 32 -11.41 8.24 -3.19
CA LEU A 32 -10.72 9.11 -2.23
C LEU A 32 -9.61 9.89 -2.95
N ALA A 33 -9.89 11.13 -3.33
CA ALA A 33 -8.91 12.05 -3.91
C ALA A 33 -8.43 13.06 -2.85
N GLY A 34 -7.16 12.99 -2.50
CA GLY A 34 -6.58 13.79 -1.42
C GLY A 34 -5.28 13.18 -0.92
N GLN A 35 -4.96 13.46 0.34
CA GLN A 35 -3.73 13.04 0.98
C GLN A 35 -3.98 11.92 2.01
N PHE A 36 -3.22 10.84 1.91
CA PHE A 36 -3.09 9.80 2.92
C PHE A 36 -1.85 10.12 3.76
N GLY A 37 -2.07 10.75 4.92
CA GLY A 37 -1.00 11.14 5.85
C GLY A 37 -0.39 9.94 6.56
N ILE A 38 0.90 9.98 6.89
CA ILE A 38 1.62 8.84 7.47
C ILE A 38 1.76 9.00 8.99
N THR A 39 1.12 8.12 9.76
CA THR A 39 1.40 8.00 11.20
C THR A 39 2.82 7.42 11.37
N PRO A 40 3.74 8.10 12.07
CA PRO A 40 5.10 7.60 12.26
C PRO A 40 5.15 6.26 12.97
N GLY A 41 6.03 5.38 12.50
CA GLY A 41 6.33 4.11 13.15
C GLY A 41 7.02 4.30 14.50
N HIS A 42 6.52 3.66 15.54
CA HIS A 42 7.10 3.68 16.88
C HIS A 42 7.42 2.27 17.36
N CYS A 43 8.69 2.05 17.68
CA CYS A 43 9.20 0.76 18.14
C CYS A 43 9.38 0.79 19.65
N THR A 44 8.73 -0.13 20.36
CA THR A 44 8.71 -0.13 21.83
C THR A 44 9.74 -1.06 22.45
N THR A 45 9.80 -2.30 22.00
CA THR A 45 10.69 -3.33 22.56
C THR A 45 11.36 -4.15 21.46
N PRO A 46 12.45 -4.87 21.75
CA PRO A 46 13.16 -5.69 20.77
C PRO A 46 12.35 -6.82 20.14
N ARG A 47 11.18 -7.16 20.69
CA ARG A 47 10.33 -8.26 20.20
C ARG A 47 8.95 -7.80 19.73
N ALA A 48 8.54 -6.58 20.08
CA ALA A 48 7.23 -6.08 19.69
C ALA A 48 7.20 -5.66 18.22
N LYS A 49 6.03 -5.83 17.61
CA LYS A 49 5.65 -5.16 16.37
C LYS A 49 5.56 -3.65 16.63
N PRO A 50 6.00 -2.77 15.71
CA PRO A 50 5.79 -1.33 15.84
C PRO A 50 4.29 -0.96 15.80
N THR A 51 3.94 0.16 16.44
CA THR A 51 2.72 0.91 16.09
C THR A 51 3.05 1.91 14.99
N GLY A 52 2.07 2.50 14.29
CA GLY A 52 2.36 3.40 13.17
C GLY A 52 2.79 2.67 11.91
N SER A 53 3.30 3.43 10.95
CA SER A 53 3.71 2.90 9.64
C SER A 53 5.11 2.30 9.67
N TYR A 54 5.32 1.17 9.00
CA TYR A 54 6.61 0.51 8.89
C TYR A 54 6.65 -0.42 7.66
N PHE A 55 7.83 -0.95 7.36
CA PHE A 55 7.98 -2.10 6.47
C PHE A 55 8.86 -3.18 7.07
N VAL A 56 8.74 -4.38 6.51
CA VAL A 56 9.63 -5.53 6.73
C VAL A 56 10.22 -5.90 5.38
N ALA A 57 11.56 -5.96 5.28
CA ALA A 57 12.21 -6.50 4.11
C ALA A 57 12.42 -8.00 4.29
N ILE A 58 12.01 -8.81 3.32
CA ILE A 58 12.06 -10.28 3.39
C ILE A 58 13.20 -10.77 2.49
N SER A 59 14.10 -11.56 3.07
CA SER A 59 15.18 -12.16 2.30
C SER A 59 14.64 -13.23 1.37
N ALA A 60 14.93 -13.13 0.08
CA ALA A 60 14.60 -14.22 -0.85
C ALA A 60 15.44 -15.48 -0.60
N ALA A 61 16.70 -15.31 -0.18
CA ALA A 61 17.60 -16.43 0.11
C ALA A 61 17.23 -17.16 1.41
N ALA A 62 16.80 -16.41 2.43
CA ALA A 62 16.62 -16.96 3.77
C ALA A 62 15.15 -17.15 4.19
N GLY A 63 14.20 -16.61 3.41
CA GLY A 63 12.76 -16.74 3.67
C GLY A 63 12.26 -16.04 4.92
N HIS A 64 13.07 -15.16 5.53
CA HIS A 64 12.72 -14.43 6.74
C HIS A 64 13.17 -12.97 6.70
N ALA A 65 12.73 -12.18 7.68
CA ALA A 65 12.99 -10.76 7.76
C ALA A 65 14.49 -10.43 7.83
N LEU A 66 14.93 -9.54 6.94
CA LEU A 66 16.25 -8.92 6.98
C LEU A 66 16.37 -8.04 8.23
N GLN A 67 17.52 -8.14 8.90
CA GLN A 67 17.78 -7.45 10.15
C GLN A 67 18.36 -6.05 9.89
N ASN A 68 17.52 -5.01 9.99
CA ASN A 68 17.91 -3.61 9.82
C ASN A 68 18.19 -2.91 11.16
N ARG A 69 19.34 -3.20 11.77
CA ARG A 69 19.78 -2.51 13.00
C ARG A 69 20.01 -1.01 12.82
N ALA A 70 20.24 -0.55 11.58
CA ALA A 70 20.45 0.86 11.27
C ALA A 70 19.13 1.65 11.14
N GLY A 71 17.98 0.97 11.09
CA GLY A 71 16.66 1.57 10.87
C GLY A 71 16.04 2.28 12.07
N GLY A 72 16.73 2.29 13.21
CA GLY A 72 16.27 2.99 14.42
C GLY A 72 15.18 2.27 15.22
N CYS A 73 14.82 1.05 14.83
CA CYS A 73 13.83 0.24 15.53
C CYS A 73 14.51 -0.69 16.55
N ALA A 74 13.92 -0.84 17.74
CA ALA A 74 14.40 -1.78 18.75
C ALA A 74 14.33 -3.24 18.26
N ASN A 75 13.29 -3.58 17.50
CA ASN A 75 13.19 -4.84 16.79
C ASN A 75 13.74 -4.66 15.35
N PRO A 76 14.93 -5.20 15.03
CA PRO A 76 15.58 -4.97 13.75
C PRO A 76 14.88 -5.62 12.55
N SER A 77 13.89 -6.50 12.76
CA SER A 77 13.09 -7.03 11.63
C SER A 77 12.19 -5.96 11.00
N TYR A 78 11.94 -4.84 11.69
CA TYR A 78 11.08 -3.76 11.22
C TYR A 78 11.88 -2.50 10.93
N THR A 79 11.45 -1.76 9.91
CA THR A 79 11.95 -0.42 9.62
C THR A 79 10.80 0.58 9.71
N PRO A 80 10.79 1.50 10.69
CA PRO A 80 9.73 2.48 10.84
C PRO A 80 9.74 3.46 9.67
N LEU A 81 8.55 3.88 9.27
CA LEU A 81 8.34 4.92 8.27
C LEU A 81 7.79 6.17 8.96
N ALA A 82 8.09 7.33 8.40
CA ALA A 82 7.55 8.60 8.82
C ALA A 82 7.18 9.43 7.60
N ALA A 83 6.27 10.39 7.78
CA ALA A 83 5.84 11.29 6.74
C ALA A 83 7.03 12.04 6.10
N GLY A 84 7.01 12.15 4.76
CA GLY A 84 7.92 13.00 4.01
C GLY A 84 7.52 14.47 4.04
N THR A 85 8.14 15.27 3.18
CA THR A 85 7.87 16.72 3.09
C THR A 85 6.45 17.06 2.65
N ASP A 86 5.78 16.16 1.93
CA ASP A 86 4.40 16.33 1.52
C ASP A 86 3.42 15.77 2.55
N GLY A 87 3.90 15.20 3.65
CA GLY A 87 3.09 14.61 4.72
C GLY A 87 2.56 13.19 4.42
N GLY A 88 2.68 12.69 3.19
CA GLY A 88 2.29 11.32 2.83
C GLY A 88 2.02 11.09 1.34
N LEU A 89 1.16 10.12 1.03
CA LEU A 89 0.78 9.74 -0.34
C LEU A 89 -0.35 10.64 -0.85
N ILE A 90 -0.17 11.24 -2.02
CA ILE A 90 -1.21 12.03 -2.70
C ILE A 90 -1.85 11.17 -3.80
N THR A 91 -3.18 11.04 -3.78
CA THR A 91 -3.91 10.35 -4.85
C THR A 91 -4.25 11.30 -5.99
N GLY A 92 -4.18 10.79 -7.22
CA GLY A 92 -4.44 11.54 -8.46
C GLY A 92 -3.23 12.26 -9.04
N GLU A 93 -2.11 12.34 -8.31
CA GLU A 93 -0.90 13.04 -8.75
C GLU A 93 0.36 12.21 -8.50
N PHE A 94 1.42 12.50 -9.24
CA PHE A 94 2.73 11.92 -8.97
C PHE A 94 3.53 12.79 -8.00
N GLN A 95 4.19 12.14 -7.05
CA GLN A 95 5.28 12.67 -6.23
C GLN A 95 6.63 12.15 -6.78
N PRO A 96 7.14 12.74 -7.89
CA PRO A 96 8.32 12.22 -8.58
C PRO A 96 9.60 12.34 -7.75
N GLN A 97 10.60 11.56 -8.19
CA GLN A 97 11.95 11.62 -7.66
C GLN A 97 12.61 12.97 -7.96
N PRO A 98 13.55 13.44 -7.11
CA PRO A 98 14.35 14.62 -7.43
C PRO A 98 15.27 14.37 -8.63
N ALA A 99 15.70 15.44 -9.32
CA ALA A 99 16.55 15.36 -10.50
C ALA A 99 17.85 14.57 -10.27
N LYS A 100 18.44 14.70 -9.07
CA LYS A 100 19.51 13.82 -8.57
C LYS A 100 18.90 12.95 -7.48
N VAL A 101 18.62 11.70 -7.83
CA VAL A 101 17.99 10.70 -6.96
C VAL A 101 18.93 10.30 -5.84
N PHE A 102 20.21 10.11 -6.16
CA PHE A 102 21.23 9.69 -5.21
C PHE A 102 22.21 10.82 -4.93
N ASP A 103 22.61 10.96 -3.66
CA ASP A 103 23.71 11.85 -3.26
C ASP A 103 25.09 11.22 -3.56
N ALA A 104 26.18 11.91 -3.19
CA ALA A 104 27.54 11.40 -3.36
C ALA A 104 27.79 10.08 -2.58
N ASN A 105 27.06 9.88 -1.49
CA ASN A 105 27.13 8.71 -0.61
C ASN A 105 26.12 7.60 -1.01
N ARG A 106 25.47 7.72 -2.17
CA ARG A 106 24.48 6.76 -2.70
C ARG A 106 23.18 6.66 -1.87
N ASN A 107 22.93 7.63 -0.99
CA ASN A 107 21.66 7.74 -0.29
C ASN A 107 20.58 8.25 -1.22
N SER A 108 19.37 7.72 -1.11
CA SER A 108 18.22 8.32 -1.76
C SER A 108 17.91 9.71 -1.21
N ARG A 109 17.54 10.61 -2.11
CA ARG A 109 17.05 11.97 -1.85
C ARG A 109 15.53 12.09 -2.04
N ALA A 110 14.84 11.00 -2.35
CA ALA A 110 13.38 11.00 -2.49
C ALA A 110 12.73 11.15 -1.10
N VAL A 111 12.23 12.35 -0.80
CA VAL A 111 11.79 12.77 0.54
C VAL A 111 10.33 13.18 0.63
N ARG A 112 9.61 13.19 -0.50
CA ARG A 112 8.26 13.77 -0.59
C ARG A 112 7.22 12.92 0.13
N LEU A 113 7.20 11.61 -0.16
CA LEU A 113 6.20 10.68 0.32
C LEU A 113 6.53 10.19 1.75
N PHE A 114 7.72 9.61 1.94
CA PHE A 114 8.27 9.23 3.24
C PHE A 114 9.58 9.99 3.51
N ALA A 115 9.86 10.25 4.78
CA ALA A 115 11.20 10.66 5.20
C ALA A 115 12.19 9.52 4.91
N PRO A 116 13.36 9.78 4.30
CA PRO A 116 14.33 8.72 4.03
C PRO A 116 14.84 8.06 5.30
N VAL A 117 14.72 6.73 5.37
CA VAL A 117 15.16 5.93 6.52
C VAL A 117 16.39 5.11 6.15
N ARG A 118 17.29 4.92 7.12
CA ARG A 118 18.46 4.05 6.92
C ARG A 118 18.02 2.60 6.81
N PHE A 119 18.54 1.93 5.79
CA PHE A 119 18.47 0.49 5.64
C PHE A 119 19.87 -0.03 5.38
N GLY A 120 20.45 -0.73 6.36
CA GLY A 120 21.89 -1.04 6.32
C GLY A 120 22.75 0.23 6.19
N HIS A 121 23.53 0.32 5.12
CA HIS A 121 24.50 1.41 4.92
C HIS A 121 23.92 2.68 4.30
N TYR A 122 22.81 2.58 3.55
CA TYR A 122 22.27 3.69 2.76
C TYR A 122 20.91 4.13 3.29
N ARG A 123 20.52 5.37 2.98
CA ARG A 123 19.12 5.78 3.12
C ARG A 123 18.32 5.32 1.92
N LEU A 124 17.19 4.69 2.21
CA LEU A 124 16.16 4.38 1.23
C LEU A 124 15.12 5.50 1.20
N GLY A 125 14.56 5.74 0.02
CA GLY A 125 13.50 6.73 -0.19
C GLY A 125 12.48 6.23 -1.20
N PHE A 126 11.33 6.89 -1.22
CA PHE A 126 10.19 6.50 -2.04
C PHE A 126 9.65 7.69 -2.82
N ALA A 127 9.15 7.39 -4.02
CA ALA A 127 8.52 8.32 -4.92
C ALA A 127 7.44 7.60 -5.72
N THR A 128 6.71 8.33 -6.55
CA THR A 128 5.83 7.74 -7.56
C THR A 128 6.24 8.20 -8.95
N SER A 129 6.23 7.30 -9.92
CA SER A 129 6.56 7.61 -11.32
C SER A 129 5.51 7.06 -12.27
N ALA A 130 5.26 7.81 -13.35
CA ALA A 130 4.48 7.32 -14.47
C ALA A 130 5.26 6.31 -15.32
N ARG A 131 6.58 6.20 -15.13
CA ARG A 131 7.48 5.37 -15.94
C ARG A 131 7.93 4.14 -15.15
N ASP A 132 8.36 3.13 -15.89
CA ASP A 132 9.22 2.09 -15.34
C ASP A 132 10.61 2.69 -15.04
N GLU A 133 10.97 2.79 -13.76
CA GLU A 133 12.26 3.35 -13.33
C GLU A 133 13.34 2.28 -13.11
N GLN A 134 12.97 1.00 -13.19
CA GLN A 134 13.85 -0.13 -12.91
C GLN A 134 14.55 -0.66 -14.15
N HIS A 135 13.92 -0.53 -15.32
CA HIS A 135 14.50 -0.92 -16.60
C HIS A 135 14.96 0.29 -17.42
N ALA A 136 15.72 0.03 -18.49
CA ALA A 136 16.12 1.07 -19.42
C ALA A 136 14.87 1.83 -19.92
N PRO A 137 14.89 3.19 -19.95
CA PRO A 137 13.72 3.96 -20.34
C PRO A 137 13.27 3.58 -21.75
N ALA A 138 12.14 2.90 -21.85
CA ALA A 138 11.55 2.50 -23.11
C ALA A 138 10.04 2.69 -23.04
N GLY A 139 9.45 3.19 -24.14
CA GLY A 139 8.00 3.24 -24.31
C GLY A 139 7.26 4.38 -23.59
N ALA A 140 5.94 4.27 -23.67
CA ALA A 140 4.96 5.19 -23.07
C ALA A 140 4.94 5.06 -21.53
N PRO A 141 4.28 5.97 -20.80
CA PRO A 141 4.01 5.81 -19.37
C PRO A 141 3.45 4.42 -19.06
N ALA A 142 4.04 3.76 -18.05
CA ALA A 142 3.70 2.41 -17.62
C ALA A 142 2.61 2.39 -16.54
N TYR A 143 2.49 3.46 -15.74
CA TYR A 143 1.68 3.46 -14.52
C TYR A 143 0.80 4.70 -14.39
N PRO A 144 -0.45 4.55 -13.90
CA PRO A 144 -1.27 5.71 -13.50
C PRO A 144 -0.75 6.32 -12.19
N PRO A 145 -1.15 7.56 -11.86
CA PRO A 145 -0.94 8.11 -10.53
C PRO A 145 -1.66 7.24 -9.48
N PRO A 146 -1.23 7.28 -8.21
CA PRO A 146 -1.89 6.55 -7.14
C PRO A 146 -3.38 6.89 -7.06
N ALA A 147 -4.21 5.89 -6.80
CA ALA A 147 -5.65 6.07 -6.70
C ALA A 147 -6.20 5.23 -5.56
N ALA A 148 -7.20 5.75 -4.84
CA ALA A 148 -7.85 5.04 -3.75
C ALA A 148 -9.37 5.00 -3.96
N ILE A 149 -9.96 3.86 -3.66
CA ILE A 149 -11.40 3.62 -3.69
C ILE A 149 -11.78 2.96 -2.37
N VAL A 150 -12.88 3.43 -1.77
CA VAL A 150 -13.49 2.81 -0.61
C VAL A 150 -14.85 2.22 -0.98
N THR A 151 -15.12 1.00 -0.52
CA THR A 151 -16.42 0.32 -0.66
C THR A 151 -16.81 -0.24 0.72
N GLY A 152 -17.79 0.38 1.37
CA GLY A 152 -18.04 0.13 2.80
C GLY A 152 -16.85 0.61 3.61
N ASP A 153 -16.26 -0.26 4.44
CA ASP A 153 -15.04 0.05 5.20
C ASP A 153 -13.77 -0.51 4.52
N THR A 154 -13.91 -1.13 3.34
CA THR A 154 -12.78 -1.70 2.60
C THR A 154 -12.13 -0.63 1.73
N LEU A 155 -10.84 -0.39 1.97
CA LEU A 155 -10.00 0.49 1.18
C LEU A 155 -9.20 -0.33 0.16
N SER A 156 -9.18 0.13 -1.09
CA SER A 156 -8.31 -0.38 -2.15
C SER A 156 -7.49 0.78 -2.72
N VAL A 157 -6.18 0.59 -2.84
CA VAL A 157 -5.24 1.58 -3.33
C VAL A 157 -4.41 1.00 -4.47
N ASP A 158 -4.44 1.67 -5.62
CA ASP A 158 -3.52 1.42 -6.73
C ASP A 158 -2.21 2.14 -6.44
N LEU A 159 -1.17 1.38 -6.13
CA LEU A 159 0.17 1.87 -5.84
C LEU A 159 1.16 1.52 -6.96
N ARG A 160 0.73 1.07 -8.15
CA ARG A 160 1.63 0.59 -9.22
C ARG A 160 2.76 1.55 -9.60
N SER A 161 2.56 2.85 -9.41
CA SER A 161 3.56 3.88 -9.66
C SER A 161 4.60 4.04 -8.56
N LEU A 162 4.49 3.35 -7.42
CA LEU A 162 5.43 3.46 -6.30
C LEU A 162 6.81 2.91 -6.68
N VAL A 163 7.83 3.73 -6.47
CA VAL A 163 9.23 3.42 -6.73
C VAL A 163 10.02 3.58 -5.44
N LEU A 164 10.79 2.54 -5.10
CA LEU A 164 11.81 2.57 -4.06
C LEU A 164 13.15 2.91 -4.69
N THR A 165 13.93 3.70 -3.97
CA THR A 165 15.30 4.08 -4.37
C THR A 165 16.27 3.74 -3.25
N TYR A 166 17.27 2.93 -3.55
CA TYR A 166 18.21 2.39 -2.57
C TYR A 166 19.55 2.03 -3.22
N ALA A 167 20.65 2.44 -2.60
CA ALA A 167 22.02 2.06 -2.97
C ALA A 167 22.38 2.29 -4.46
N GLY A 168 21.86 3.35 -5.09
CA GLY A 168 22.13 3.65 -6.49
C GLY A 168 23.54 4.19 -6.77
N ARG A 169 23.75 4.67 -8.01
CA ARG A 169 25.02 5.31 -8.40
C ARG A 169 25.11 6.72 -7.81
N SER A 170 26.28 7.11 -7.33
CA SER A 170 26.48 8.43 -6.72
C SER A 170 26.12 9.56 -7.69
N ASN A 171 25.43 10.59 -7.18
CA ASN A 171 25.05 11.79 -7.93
C ASN A 171 24.22 11.54 -9.21
N SER A 172 23.53 10.40 -9.31
CA SER A 172 22.77 9.99 -10.50
C SER A 172 21.25 10.10 -10.33
N SER A 173 20.52 9.89 -11.43
CA SER A 173 19.09 9.58 -11.47
C SER A 173 18.87 8.15 -11.95
N CYS A 174 17.65 7.60 -11.78
CA CYS A 174 17.30 6.27 -12.29
C CYS A 174 17.53 6.18 -13.81
N ARG A 175 17.06 7.18 -14.56
CA ARG A 175 17.29 7.24 -16.00
C ARG A 175 18.77 7.23 -16.37
N ALA A 176 19.59 8.06 -15.72
CA ALA A 176 21.02 8.15 -16.03
C ALA A 176 21.81 6.91 -15.58
N SER A 177 21.28 6.16 -14.62
CA SER A 177 21.88 4.92 -14.11
C SER A 177 21.27 3.66 -14.71
N PHE A 178 20.40 3.77 -15.72
CA PHE A 178 19.65 2.65 -16.29
C PHE A 178 18.94 1.79 -15.22
N GLY A 179 18.31 2.45 -14.26
CA GLY A 179 17.56 1.83 -13.17
C GLY A 179 18.41 1.29 -12.01
N VAL A 180 19.74 1.45 -12.04
CA VAL A 180 20.58 1.01 -10.92
C VAL A 180 20.20 1.75 -9.64
N GLY A 181 19.67 0.98 -8.68
CA GLY A 181 19.18 1.44 -7.38
C GLY A 181 17.72 1.88 -7.35
N CYS A 182 16.97 1.69 -8.44
CA CYS A 182 15.57 2.10 -8.57
C CYS A 182 14.70 0.87 -8.82
N PHE A 183 13.65 0.71 -8.02
CA PHE A 183 12.86 -0.51 -7.97
C PHE A 183 11.37 -0.16 -7.97
N ASN A 184 10.61 -0.68 -8.94
CA ASN A 184 9.18 -0.47 -9.00
C ASN A 184 8.51 -1.48 -8.04
N LEU A 185 8.07 -1.02 -6.88
CA LEU A 185 7.49 -1.86 -5.82
C LEU A 185 5.98 -1.77 -5.69
N GLY A 186 5.37 -0.94 -6.52
CA GLY A 186 3.95 -0.72 -6.54
C GLY A 186 3.13 -1.99 -6.71
N SER A 187 1.99 -2.03 -6.02
CA SER A 187 0.98 -3.08 -6.19
C SER A 187 -0.31 -2.48 -6.72
N LYS A 188 -1.00 -3.20 -7.59
CA LYS A 188 -2.36 -2.83 -8.03
C LYS A 188 -3.39 -3.05 -6.91
N ASN A 189 -3.08 -3.94 -5.97
CA ASN A 189 -4.04 -4.51 -5.03
C ASN A 189 -3.58 -4.30 -3.58
N ALA A 190 -3.11 -3.10 -3.24
CA ALA A 190 -2.92 -2.78 -1.83
C ALA A 190 -4.31 -2.57 -1.22
N THR A 191 -4.66 -3.37 -0.22
CA THR A 191 -5.99 -3.34 0.40
C THR A 191 -5.88 -3.05 1.88
N GLY A 192 -6.96 -2.55 2.45
CA GLY A 192 -6.96 -2.01 3.78
C GLY A 192 -8.35 -1.73 4.33
N THR A 193 -8.37 -0.99 5.43
CA THR A 193 -9.60 -0.49 6.05
C THR A 193 -9.62 1.04 6.02
N TYR A 194 -10.82 1.60 6.01
CA TYR A 194 -11.06 3.03 6.11
C TYR A 194 -12.29 3.29 6.98
N ASP A 195 -12.13 4.12 8.00
CA ASP A 195 -13.23 4.60 8.84
C ASP A 195 -13.69 5.97 8.31
N ALA A 196 -14.92 6.04 7.81
CA ALA A 196 -15.46 7.28 7.24
C ALA A 196 -15.74 8.39 8.28
N THR A 197 -15.83 8.06 9.57
CA THR A 197 -16.06 9.02 10.65
C THR A 197 -14.75 9.65 11.11
N THR A 198 -13.72 8.82 11.31
CA THR A 198 -12.41 9.29 11.82
C THR A 198 -11.42 9.57 10.71
N HIS A 199 -11.75 9.22 9.47
CA HIS A 199 -10.87 9.25 8.29
C HIS A 199 -9.59 8.42 8.47
N ARG A 200 -9.55 7.53 9.48
CA ARG A 200 -8.41 6.65 9.72
C ARG A 200 -8.37 5.56 8.68
N TYR A 201 -7.15 5.22 8.26
CA TYR A 201 -6.93 4.10 7.35
C TYR A 201 -5.79 3.23 7.84
N VAL A 202 -5.84 1.96 7.40
CA VAL A 202 -4.74 1.01 7.48
C VAL A 202 -4.65 0.30 6.14
N ILE A 203 -3.46 0.21 5.55
CA ILE A 203 -3.20 -0.50 4.30
C ILE A 203 -2.03 -1.45 4.54
N ASP A 204 -2.21 -2.70 4.15
CA ASP A 204 -1.15 -3.71 4.13
C ASP A 204 -0.95 -4.20 2.70
N TRP A 205 0.30 -4.34 2.27
CA TRP A 205 0.59 -5.05 1.03
C TRP A 205 1.98 -5.66 1.02
N PHE A 206 2.10 -6.73 0.23
CA PHE A 206 3.38 -7.31 -0.14
C PHE A 206 3.76 -6.79 -1.54
N SER A 207 4.98 -6.29 -1.70
CA SER A 207 5.44 -5.75 -2.98
C SER A 207 5.49 -6.82 -4.06
N GLY A 208 5.81 -8.08 -3.70
CA GLY A 208 6.07 -9.19 -4.65
C GLY A 208 7.28 -8.98 -5.57
N ALA A 209 7.69 -7.73 -5.76
CA ALA A 209 8.83 -7.31 -6.55
C ALA A 209 10.11 -7.28 -5.73
N ALA A 210 11.20 -7.66 -6.40
CA ALA A 210 12.55 -7.62 -5.88
C ALA A 210 13.05 -6.16 -5.79
N PHE A 211 13.60 -5.77 -4.64
CA PHE A 211 14.27 -4.47 -4.44
C PHE A 211 15.79 -4.60 -4.26
N THR A 212 16.33 -5.82 -4.35
CA THR A 212 17.78 -6.08 -4.36
C THR A 212 18.13 -7.05 -5.49
N PRO A 213 19.40 -7.12 -5.92
CA PRO A 213 19.85 -8.14 -6.85
C PRO A 213 19.59 -9.58 -6.39
N ASN A 214 19.42 -9.79 -5.08
CA ASN A 214 19.17 -11.10 -4.49
C ASN A 214 17.69 -11.50 -4.53
N GLY A 215 16.79 -10.64 -5.02
CA GLY A 215 15.37 -10.94 -5.09
C GLY A 215 14.57 -10.54 -3.86
N ASP A 216 15.16 -9.82 -2.90
CA ASP A 216 14.49 -9.49 -1.63
C ASP A 216 13.23 -8.67 -1.87
N SER A 217 12.18 -8.92 -1.08
CA SER A 217 10.86 -8.31 -1.22
C SER A 217 10.49 -7.51 0.03
N MET A 218 9.34 -6.84 0.02
CA MET A 218 8.91 -6.02 1.15
C MET A 218 7.45 -6.23 1.49
N GLU A 219 7.17 -6.35 2.79
CA GLU A 219 5.85 -6.22 3.36
C GLU A 219 5.72 -4.83 3.97
N PHE A 220 4.62 -4.17 3.69
CA PHE A 220 4.33 -2.83 4.18
C PHE A 220 3.09 -2.84 5.05
N HIS A 221 3.13 -2.00 6.08
CA HIS A 221 1.99 -1.63 6.90
C HIS A 221 1.98 -0.10 6.98
N LEU A 222 0.95 0.53 6.44
CA LEU A 222 0.76 1.97 6.51
C LEU A 222 -0.52 2.28 7.26
N GLU A 223 -0.45 3.17 8.23
CA GLU A 223 -1.62 3.69 8.90
C GLU A 223 -1.54 5.21 9.04
N GLY A 224 -2.70 5.84 9.11
CA GLY A 224 -2.79 7.27 8.94
C GLY A 224 -4.19 7.83 8.96
N THR A 225 -4.29 9.08 8.52
CA THR A 225 -5.57 9.78 8.34
C THR A 225 -5.61 10.35 6.93
N PHE A 226 -6.76 10.19 6.28
CA PHE A 226 -7.04 10.78 4.98
C PHE A 226 -7.53 12.23 5.13
N THR A 227 -7.02 13.13 4.31
CA THR A 227 -7.50 14.50 4.16
C THR A 227 -7.95 14.71 2.71
N ALA A 228 -9.23 15.07 2.51
CA ALA A 228 -9.76 15.33 1.18
C ALA A 228 -9.07 16.54 0.53
N GLY A 229 -8.84 16.46 -0.78
CA GLY A 229 -8.36 17.61 -1.56
C GLY A 229 -9.46 18.67 -1.73
N SER A 230 -9.07 19.93 -1.89
CA SER A 230 -9.96 21.10 -1.91
C SER A 230 -10.94 21.19 -3.11
N ASN A 231 -10.96 20.22 -4.03
CA ASN A 231 -11.82 20.20 -5.22
C ASN A 231 -12.93 19.13 -5.15
N GLN A 232 -13.40 18.77 -3.96
CA GLN A 232 -14.46 17.78 -3.74
C GLN A 232 -15.74 18.46 -3.22
N THR A 233 -16.35 19.30 -4.05
CA THR A 233 -17.75 19.75 -3.93
C THR A 233 -18.51 19.39 -5.19
#